data_AF-A0AAV3ZGC2-F1
#
_entry.id   AF-A0AAV3ZGC2-F1
#
_cell.length_a   1.000
_cell.length_b   1.000
_cell.length_c   1.000
_cell.angle_alpha   90.00
_cell.angle_beta   90.00
_cell.angle_gamma   90.00
#
_symmetry.space_group_name_H-M   'P 1'
#
loop_
_entity.id
_entity.type
_entity.pdbx_description
1 polymer ?
#
loop_
_entity_poly.entity_id
_entity_poly.type
_entity_poly.pdbx_seq_one_letter_code
_entity_poly.pdbx_strand_id
1 'polypeptide(L)'
;MISNDGKTNREISARTAQAKINFQKMKTILTNKHISIKTRKRALQCYIEPVLMYGCEAWTISKQIQDKLETTEMWFLRRMLRIPWTAKKTNERVLDEANKRGSLVRIIRKHQATFLGHVMRREKLEH
;
A
#
# COMPACT_ATOMS: atom_id res chain seq x y z
N MET A 1 -22.83 -6.17 -13.46
CA MET A 1 -21.45 -6.15 -12.92
C MET A 1 -21.10 -7.56 -12.50
N ILE A 2 -20.23 -8.24 -13.23
CA ILE A 2 -19.91 -9.66 -12.97
C ILE A 2 -18.83 -9.71 -11.88
N SER A 3 -19.12 -10.38 -10.76
CA SER A 3 -18.22 -10.53 -9.62
C SER A 3 -16.88 -11.12 -10.03
N ASN A 4 -15.85 -10.26 -10.09
CA ASN A 4 -14.45 -10.61 -10.34
C ASN A 4 -13.63 -10.66 -9.04
N ASP A 5 -14.31 -10.63 -7.88
CA ASP A 5 -13.71 -10.48 -6.54
C ASP A 5 -12.65 -11.54 -6.25
N GLY A 6 -12.86 -12.77 -6.74
CA GLY A 6 -11.90 -13.86 -6.62
C GLY A 6 -10.57 -13.60 -7.33
N LYS A 7 -10.59 -12.96 -8.52
CA LYS A 7 -9.37 -12.62 -9.26
C LYS A 7 -8.65 -11.44 -8.62
N THR A 8 -9.38 -10.39 -8.23
CA THR A 8 -8.80 -9.23 -7.54
C THR A 8 -8.15 -9.63 -6.22
N ASN A 9 -8.77 -10.49 -5.41
CA ASN A 9 -8.18 -10.94 -4.15
C ASN A 9 -6.91 -11.77 -4.36
N ARG A 10 -6.88 -12.65 -5.39
CA ARG A 10 -5.67 -13.40 -5.76
C ARG A 10 -4.55 -12.46 -6.19
N GLU A 11 -4.84 -11.48 -7.03
CA GLU A 11 -3.85 -10.50 -7.47
C GLU A 11 -3.29 -9.70 -6.29
N ILE A 12 -4.14 -9.15 -5.42
CA ILE A 12 -3.69 -8.40 -4.24
C ILE A 12 -2.82 -9.27 -3.33
N SER A 13 -3.16 -10.55 -3.18
CA SER A 13 -2.33 -11.51 -2.42
C SER A 13 -0.94 -11.65 -3.03
N ALA A 14 -0.87 -11.83 -4.36
CA ALA A 14 0.40 -11.94 -5.08
C ALA A 14 1.23 -10.65 -4.97
N ARG A 15 0.61 -9.47 -5.15
CA ARG A 15 1.26 -8.17 -4.97
C ARG A 15 1.76 -7.96 -3.54
N THR A 16 0.97 -8.39 -2.55
CA THR A 16 1.37 -8.37 -1.14
C THR A 16 2.60 -9.24 -0.88
N ALA A 17 2.62 -10.46 -1.43
CA ALA A 17 3.77 -11.36 -1.30
C ALA A 17 5.01 -10.75 -1.95
N GLN A 18 4.89 -10.21 -3.16
CA GLN A 18 6.00 -9.56 -3.87
C GLN A 18 6.53 -8.33 -3.11
N ALA A 19 5.65 -7.48 -2.60
CA ALA A 19 6.03 -6.32 -1.80
C ALA A 19 6.74 -6.73 -0.50
N LYS A 20 6.30 -7.81 0.16
CA LYS A 20 6.98 -8.37 1.34
C LYS A 20 8.36 -8.92 1.01
N ILE A 21 8.53 -9.59 -0.13
CA ILE A 21 9.83 -10.07 -0.61
C ILE A 21 10.76 -8.87 -0.87
N ASN A 22 10.28 -7.85 -1.57
CA ASN A 22 11.08 -6.64 -1.84
C ASN A 22 11.45 -5.90 -0.55
N PHE A 23 10.55 -5.85 0.43
CA PHE A 23 10.87 -5.31 1.75
C PHE A 23 12.00 -6.08 2.43
N GLN A 24 12.02 -7.42 2.34
CA GLN A 24 13.12 -8.21 2.90
C GLN A 24 14.45 -7.92 2.19
N LYS A 25 14.44 -7.78 0.86
CA LYS A 25 15.63 -7.38 0.09
C LYS A 25 16.19 -6.02 0.52
N MET A 26 15.32 -5.08 0.91
CA MET A 26 15.69 -3.74 1.38
C MET A 26 15.73 -3.60 2.90
N LYS A 27 15.68 -4.71 3.66
CA LYS A 27 15.55 -4.70 5.12
C LYS A 27 16.66 -3.91 5.80
N THR A 28 17.89 -4.00 5.30
CA THR A 28 19.07 -3.32 5.83
C THR A 28 18.91 -1.81 5.86
N ILE A 29 18.19 -1.22 4.90
CA ILE A 29 17.89 0.21 4.83
C ILE A 29 16.62 0.50 5.63
N LEU A 30 15.54 -0.26 5.38
CA LEU A 30 14.21 0.01 5.93
C LEU A 30 14.13 -0.19 7.46
N THR A 31 15.05 -0.95 8.06
CA THR A 31 15.07 -1.20 9.50
C THR A 31 16.27 -0.58 10.22
N ASN A 32 17.10 0.19 9.52
CA ASN A 32 18.29 0.81 10.11
C ASN A 32 17.93 1.95 11.08
N LYS A 33 18.37 1.85 12.34
CA LYS A 33 18.15 2.88 13.37
C LYS A 33 18.92 4.18 13.10
N HIS A 34 20.03 4.11 12.36
CA HIS A 34 20.86 5.27 12.02
C HIS A 34 20.30 6.08 10.84
N ILE A 35 19.32 5.54 10.11
CA ILE A 35 18.63 6.24 9.02
C ILE A 35 17.33 6.84 9.57
N SER A 36 17.12 8.13 9.27
CA SER A 36 15.90 8.83 9.70
C SER A 36 14.62 8.10 9.26
N ILE A 37 13.58 8.16 10.10
CA ILE A 37 12.26 7.59 9.77
C ILE A 37 11.73 8.19 8.46
N LYS A 38 11.96 9.49 8.22
CA LYS A 38 11.57 10.18 6.98
C LYS A 38 12.17 9.52 5.74
N THR A 39 13.47 9.20 5.76
CA THR A 39 14.15 8.54 4.64
C THR A 39 13.67 7.11 4.44
N ARG A 40 13.51 6.34 5.53
CA ARG A 40 13.00 4.96 5.46
C ARG A 40 11.56 4.90 4.95
N LYS A 41 10.71 5.83 5.38
CA LYS A 41 9.35 6.01 4.86
C LYS A 41 9.36 6.32 3.37
N ARG A 42 10.21 7.26 2.92
CA ARG A 42 10.37 7.56 1.50
C ARG A 42 10.79 6.33 0.71
N ALA A 43 11.74 5.54 1.21
CA ALA A 43 12.14 4.30 0.56
C ALA A 43 10.96 3.30 0.48
N LEU A 44 10.18 3.14 1.55
CA LEU A 44 8.96 2.32 1.53
C LEU A 44 7.99 2.81 0.45
N GLN A 45 7.72 4.11 0.40
CA GLN A 45 6.80 4.76 -0.56
C GLN A 45 7.28 4.68 -2.01
N CYS A 46 8.58 4.73 -2.27
CA CYS A 46 9.13 4.74 -3.62
C CYS A 46 9.37 3.34 -4.18
N TYR A 47 9.70 2.35 -3.35
CA TYR A 47 10.15 1.04 -3.83
C TYR A 47 9.22 -0.12 -3.46
N ILE A 48 8.41 0.02 -2.40
CA ILE A 48 7.56 -1.07 -1.90
C ILE A 48 6.08 -0.79 -2.20
N GLU A 49 5.58 0.42 -1.92
CA GLU A 49 4.19 0.79 -2.17
C GLU A 49 3.78 0.64 -3.66
N PRO A 50 4.61 1.03 -4.66
CA PRO A 50 4.22 0.87 -6.07
C PRO A 50 4.09 -0.60 -6.49
N VAL A 51 4.92 -1.48 -5.93
CA VAL A 51 4.85 -2.93 -6.18
C VAL A 51 3.56 -3.51 -5.62
N LEU A 52 3.14 -3.02 -4.45
CA LEU A 52 1.87 -3.41 -3.86
C LEU A 52 0.69 -2.90 -4.66
N MET A 53 0.72 -1.65 -5.14
CA MET A 53 -0.42 -0.98 -5.79
C MET A 53 -0.47 -1.17 -7.32
N TYR A 54 0.41 -1.97 -7.91
CA TYR A 54 0.42 -2.17 -9.35
C TYR A 54 -0.90 -2.78 -9.84
N GLY A 55 -1.54 -2.13 -10.81
CA GLY A 55 -2.81 -2.55 -11.39
C GLY A 55 -4.03 -2.19 -10.53
N CYS A 56 -3.87 -1.35 -9.50
CA CYS A 56 -4.94 -1.00 -8.58
C CYS A 56 -6.12 -0.28 -9.25
N GLU A 57 -5.92 0.32 -10.42
CA GLU A 57 -6.94 0.96 -11.24
C GLU A 57 -8.07 -0.02 -11.60
N ALA A 58 -7.75 -1.30 -11.78
CA ALA A 58 -8.70 -2.35 -12.17
C ALA A 58 -9.32 -3.09 -10.96
N TRP A 59 -8.95 -2.73 -9.73
CA TRP A 59 -9.43 -3.43 -8.54
C TRP A 59 -10.80 -2.96 -8.08
N THR A 60 -11.67 -3.92 -7.78
CA THR A 60 -12.89 -3.64 -7.01
C THR A 60 -12.53 -3.60 -5.53
N ILE A 61 -12.59 -2.42 -4.90
CA ILE A 61 -12.22 -2.24 -3.49
C ILE A 61 -13.40 -2.61 -2.59
N SER A 62 -13.52 -3.89 -2.26
CA SER A 62 -14.43 -4.38 -1.21
C SER A 62 -13.88 -4.09 0.19
N LYS A 63 -14.73 -4.21 1.21
CA LYS A 63 -14.31 -4.06 2.62
C LYS A 63 -13.20 -5.05 3.00
N GLN A 64 -13.30 -6.30 2.55
CA GLN A 64 -12.29 -7.33 2.79
C GLN A 64 -10.93 -6.95 2.18
N ILE A 65 -10.94 -6.39 0.96
CA ILE A 65 -9.72 -5.91 0.29
C ILE A 65 -9.13 -4.71 1.03
N GLN A 66 -9.97 -3.78 1.45
CA GLN A 66 -9.55 -2.64 2.26
C GLN A 66 -8.82 -3.10 3.53
N ASP A 67 -9.42 -4.01 4.30
CA ASP A 67 -8.83 -4.51 5.55
C ASP A 67 -7.50 -5.24 5.32
N LYS A 68 -7.38 -5.94 4.18
CA LYS A 68 -6.14 -6.61 3.78
C LYS A 68 -5.03 -5.63 3.42
N LEU A 69 -5.36 -4.54 2.73
CA LEU A 69 -4.42 -3.47 2.39
C LEU A 69 -3.96 -2.73 3.65
N GLU A 70 -4.88 -2.41 4.57
CA GLU A 70 -4.57 -1.77 5.85
C GLU A 70 -3.69 -2.67 6.73
N THR A 71 -4.01 -3.96 6.82
CA THR A 71 -3.18 -4.95 7.53
C THR A 71 -1.78 -5.04 6.93
N THR A 72 -1.68 -5.00 5.60
CA THR A 72 -0.41 -5.04 4.87
C THR A 72 0.41 -3.76 5.12
N GLU A 73 -0.22 -2.59 5.09
CA GLU A 73 0.40 -1.31 5.45
C GLU A 73 0.98 -1.37 6.87
N MET A 74 0.18 -1.82 7.83
CA MET A 74 0.56 -1.98 9.23
C MET A 74 1.74 -2.94 9.42
N TRP A 75 1.79 -4.01 8.64
CA TRP A 75 2.92 -4.95 8.66
C TRP A 75 4.23 -4.27 8.24
N PHE A 76 4.20 -3.45 7.19
CA PHE A 76 5.38 -2.71 6.72
C PHE A 76 5.84 -1.66 7.75
N LEU A 77 4.90 -0.86 8.26
CA LEU A 77 5.22 0.22 9.20
C LEU A 77 5.77 -0.32 10.52
N ARG A 78 5.16 -1.36 11.09
CA ARG A 78 5.63 -1.97 12.34
C ARG A 78 7.04 -2.56 12.20
N ARG A 79 7.33 -3.22 11.08
CA ARG A 79 8.68 -3.74 10.80
C ARG A 79 9.70 -2.62 10.59
N MET A 80 9.36 -1.59 9.82
CA MET A 80 10.21 -0.42 9.61
C MET A 80 10.54 0.27 10.95
N LEU A 81 9.54 0.43 11.82
CA LEU A 81 9.70 1.04 13.15
C LEU A 81 10.24 0.08 14.22
N ARG A 82 10.46 -1.20 13.87
CA ARG A 82 10.93 -2.26 14.80
C ARG A 82 10.06 -2.41 16.05
N ILE A 83 8.75 -2.25 15.89
CA ILE A 83 7.78 -2.36 16.99
C ILE A 83 7.55 -3.85 17.28
N PRO A 84 7.90 -4.35 18.48
CA PRO A 84 7.61 -5.74 18.85
C PRO A 84 6.11 -5.91 19.10
N TRP A 85 5.62 -7.13 18.92
CA TRP A 85 4.21 -7.45 19.17
C TRP A 85 3.81 -7.24 20.64
N THR A 86 4.75 -7.40 21.57
CA THR A 86 4.56 -7.17 23.01
C THR A 86 4.30 -5.72 23.38
N ALA A 87 4.65 -4.76 22.51
CA ALA A 87 4.44 -3.34 22.77
C ALA A 87 2.96 -2.93 22.78
N LYS A 88 2.06 -3.77 22.26
CA LYS A 88 0.59 -3.53 22.19
C LYS A 88 0.22 -2.12 21.67
N LYS A 89 1.05 -1.55 20.77
CA LYS A 89 0.82 -0.23 20.18
C LYS A 89 -0.37 -0.26 19.22
N THR A 90 -1.27 0.71 19.39
CA THR A 90 -2.43 0.91 18.51
C THR A 90 -1.99 1.29 17.08
N ASN A 91 -2.86 1.06 16.09
CA ASN A 91 -2.55 1.38 14.69
C ASN A 91 -2.32 2.88 14.48
N GLU A 92 -3.09 3.71 15.18
CA GLU A 92 -3.01 5.18 15.12
C GLU A 92 -1.61 5.64 15.57
N ARG A 93 -1.10 5.11 16.69
CA ARG A 93 0.22 5.48 17.20
C ARG A 93 1.36 5.03 16.28
N VAL A 94 1.19 3.90 15.59
CA VAL A 94 2.14 3.44 14.56
C VAL A 94 2.17 4.40 13.36
N LEU A 95 1.00 4.88 12.92
CA LEU A 95 0.88 5.85 11.83
C LEU A 95 1.52 7.19 12.20
N ASP A 96 1.32 7.65 13.44
CA ASP A 96 1.90 8.88 13.96
C ASP A 96 3.43 8.81 14.03
N GLU A 97 3.99 7.73 14.61
CA GLU A 97 5.46 7.52 14.64
C GLU A 97 6.06 7.40 13.23
N ALA A 98 5.33 6.78 12.30
CA ALA A 98 5.73 6.73 10.90
C ALA A 98 5.55 8.08 10.18
N ASN A 99 4.89 9.07 10.79
CA ASN A 99 4.46 10.31 10.14
C ASN A 99 3.75 10.03 8.80
N LYS A 100 2.82 9.07 8.80
CA LYS A 100 2.06 8.63 7.63
C LYS A 100 0.63 9.16 7.73
N ARG A 101 0.37 10.30 7.08
CA ARG A 101 -0.94 11.00 7.11
C ARG A 101 -1.93 10.54 6.02
N GLY A 102 -1.70 9.40 5.38
CA GLY A 102 -2.55 8.89 4.30
C GLY A 102 -2.42 7.40 4.12
N SER A 103 -3.55 6.70 4.16
CA SER A 103 -3.61 5.25 3.96
C SER A 103 -3.37 4.87 2.51
N LEU A 104 -2.89 3.64 2.31
CA LEU A 104 -2.77 3.04 0.97
C LEU A 104 -4.09 3.06 0.22
N VAL A 105 -5.20 2.79 0.91
CA VAL A 105 -6.55 2.75 0.33
C VAL A 105 -6.92 4.11 -0.27
N ARG A 106 -6.56 5.22 0.41
CA ARG A 106 -6.82 6.57 -0.12
C ARG A 106 -5.98 6.85 -1.36
N ILE A 107 -4.74 6.38 -1.40
CA ILE A 107 -3.85 6.52 -2.57
C ILE A 107 -4.41 5.73 -3.76
N ILE A 108 -4.83 4.48 -3.53
CA ILE A 108 -5.45 3.62 -4.56
C ILE A 108 -6.72 4.28 -5.13
N ARG A 109 -7.62 4.77 -4.26
CA ARG A 109 -8.84 5.47 -4.73
C ARG A 109 -8.50 6.70 -5.57
N LYS A 110 -7.46 7.45 -5.22
CA LYS A 110 -6.99 8.59 -6.02
C LYS A 110 -6.49 8.13 -7.39
N HIS A 111 -5.73 7.03 -7.47
CA HIS A 111 -5.28 6.47 -8.74
C HIS A 111 -6.44 6.03 -9.62
N GLN A 112 -7.42 5.33 -9.04
CA GLN A 112 -8.65 4.93 -9.73
C GLN A 112 -9.42 6.12 -10.29
N ALA A 113 -9.63 7.18 -9.48
CA ALA A 113 -10.31 8.39 -9.93
C ALA A 113 -9.56 9.11 -11.05
N THR A 114 -8.24 9.24 -10.94
CA THR A 114 -7.39 9.83 -11.99
C THR A 114 -7.49 9.03 -13.29
N PHE A 115 -7.39 7.70 -13.21
CA PHE A 115 -7.49 6.80 -14.36
C PHE A 115 -8.85 6.91 -15.05
N LEU A 116 -9.95 6.85 -14.29
CA LEU A 116 -11.30 7.07 -14.83
C LEU A 116 -11.42 8.43 -15.51
N GLY A 117 -10.88 9.48 -14.92
CA GLY A 117 -10.85 10.81 -15.53
C GLY A 117 -10.08 10.84 -16.86
N HIS A 118 -8.99 10.07 -17.00
CA HIS A 118 -8.27 9.95 -18.27
C HIS A 118 -9.09 9.21 -19.33
N VAL A 119 -9.74 8.11 -18.96
CA VAL A 119 -10.61 7.34 -19.87
C VAL A 119 -11.75 8.22 -20.40
N MET A 120 -12.45 8.93 -19.51
CA MET A 120 -13.56 9.82 -19.86
C MET A 120 -13.14 11.00 -20.76
N ARG A 121 -11.90 11.50 -20.62
CA ARG A 121 -11.38 12.56 -21.50
C ARG A 121 -11.02 12.04 -22.89
N ARG A 122 -10.53 10.81 -22.99
CA ARG A 122 -10.21 10.19 -24.28
C ARG A 122 -11.47 9.92 -25.10
N GLU A 123 -12.51 9.37 -24.47
CA GLU A 123 -13.78 9.09 -25.14
C GLU A 123 -14.41 10.35 -25.77
N LYS A 124 -14.28 11.51 -25.11
CA LYS A 124 -14.74 12.80 -25.65
C LYS A 124 -13.93 13.36 -26.83
N LEU A 125 -12.72 12.86 -27.09
CA LEU A 125 -11.86 13.31 -28.19
C LEU A 125 -12.04 12.48 -29.47
N GLU A 126 -12.74 11.34 -29.38
CA GLU A 126 -12.99 10.42 -30.50
C GLU A 126 -14.40 10.64 -31.11
N HIS A 127 -15.07 11.75 -30.77
CA HIS A 127 -16.39 12.17 -31.29
C HIS A 127 -16.32 13.54 -31.98
#